data_AF-A0A1Y1MR77-F1
#
_entry.id   AF-A0A1Y1MR77-F1
#
_cell.length_a   1.000
_cell.length_b   1.000
_cell.length_c   1.000
_cell.angle_alpha   90.00
_cell.angle_beta   90.00
_cell.angle_gamma   90.00
#
_symmetry.space_group_name_H-M   'P 1'
#
loop_
_entity.id
_entity.type
_entity.pdbx_description
1 polymer ?
#
loop_
_entity_poly.entity_id
_entity_poly.type
_entity_poly.pdbx_seq_one_letter_code
_entity_poly.pdbx_strand_id
1 'polypeptide(L)'
;MLSTSMHVMFDVLEVLAPKTPLSEDCKELFYLLQRPHVQGLLCAHDAIAQKDYYPHLPEIPVEVDEDEETIKIVQLVKSNEPLGATIKTDEETGKIVIARVMHGGAADRSGLIHVGDEVVEVNSINVEGKTPTDVLSILQNSEGTITFKLIPADGKGNVRESKVRVRAHFDYSAFGDPYIPCKEAGLDFVKGDVLHIVCQDDAYWWQARKEGDRNMRAGLIPSRALQERRIIHDRTQSQTESDNGLCSVSALPVLSCSQSPKSPRCASKPKTKKIMYETAENDDFDREQIATYEEVAKLYPRPGLYRPLVLIGAPGVGRNELKRRLIVTNPDKYKTPIPYTSRAMKPGEVNGKEYHFVTREKMEEDIEATRFIEFGEYKGNLYGTSSESVKALINTNHVCILSPHYQALKMLRIPTLKPYIIYIKPPPLEALKETRNALHARSTFDVNNSRGFTDEEFDDIIKAAARIEFLYGHFFDDVIVNEDLAVAFTQLVAAANRVETEPTWVPASWVQ
;
A
#
# COMPACT_ATOMS: atom_id res chain seq x y z
N MET A 1 8.14 -17.23 24.19
CA MET A 1 8.52 -18.28 23.21
C MET A 1 7.23 -18.78 22.57
N LEU A 2 7.16 -18.85 21.24
CA LEU A 2 6.01 -19.47 20.57
C LEU A 2 6.15 -20.99 20.75
N SER A 3 5.11 -21.66 21.27
CA SER A 3 5.10 -23.12 21.41
C SER A 3 5.26 -23.77 20.04
N THR A 4 6.10 -24.80 19.94
CA THR A 4 6.26 -25.58 18.71
C THR A 4 5.00 -26.40 18.43
N SER A 5 4.78 -26.79 17.18
CA SER A 5 3.57 -27.55 16.80
C SER A 5 3.54 -28.92 17.50
N MET A 6 4.72 -29.50 17.74
CA MET A 6 4.88 -30.69 18.58
C MET A 6 4.50 -30.43 20.04
N HIS A 7 4.88 -29.29 20.61
CA HIS A 7 4.50 -28.92 21.98
C HIS A 7 2.97 -28.76 22.09
N VAL A 8 2.36 -28.05 21.14
CA VAL A 8 0.89 -27.89 21.08
C VAL A 8 0.19 -29.24 20.92
N MET A 9 0.74 -30.17 20.13
CA MET A 9 0.20 -31.52 20.04
C MET A 9 0.24 -32.26 21.38
N PHE A 10 1.33 -32.15 22.15
CA PHE A 10 1.39 -32.75 23.49
C PHE A 10 0.37 -32.13 24.45
N ASP A 11 0.21 -30.80 24.43
CA ASP A 11 -0.81 -30.10 25.23
C ASP A 11 -2.22 -30.59 24.87
N VAL A 12 -2.50 -30.76 23.56
CA VAL A 12 -3.79 -31.27 23.07
C VAL A 12 -4.00 -32.73 23.50
N LEU A 13 -2.97 -33.57 23.44
CA LEU A 13 -3.04 -34.96 23.91
C LEU A 13 -3.32 -35.03 25.42
N GLU A 14 -2.72 -34.14 26.22
CA GLU A 14 -2.95 -34.06 27.67
C GLU A 14 -4.40 -33.66 27.98
N VAL A 15 -4.96 -32.72 27.22
CA VAL A 15 -6.37 -32.30 27.35
C VAL A 15 -7.35 -33.37 26.86
N LEU A 16 -6.97 -34.15 25.84
CA LEU A 16 -7.82 -35.21 25.26
C LEU A 16 -7.82 -36.49 26.11
N ALA A 17 -6.69 -36.83 26.75
CA ALA A 17 -6.53 -38.05 27.54
C ALA A 17 -7.71 -38.33 28.51
N PRO A 18 -8.16 -37.39 29.36
CA PRO A 18 -9.29 -37.63 30.28
C PRO A 18 -10.66 -37.69 29.58
N LYS A 19 -10.76 -37.22 28.32
CA LYS A 19 -12.01 -37.16 27.53
C LYS A 19 -12.20 -38.33 26.57
N THR A 20 -11.15 -39.13 26.35
CA THR A 20 -11.20 -40.33 25.50
C THR A 20 -12.29 -41.35 25.84
N PRO A 21 -12.69 -41.61 27.12
CA PRO A 21 -13.78 -42.53 27.41
C PRO A 21 -15.18 -41.90 27.27
N LEU A 22 -15.28 -40.59 27.06
CA LEU A 22 -16.54 -39.83 27.05
C LEU A 22 -17.06 -39.54 25.63
N SER A 23 -16.19 -39.61 24.62
CA SER A 23 -16.53 -39.29 23.23
C SER A 23 -15.68 -40.12 22.27
N GLU A 24 -16.32 -40.79 21.31
CA GLU A 24 -15.63 -41.53 20.25
C GLU A 24 -14.84 -40.58 19.34
N ASP A 25 -15.31 -39.36 19.11
CA ASP A 25 -14.56 -38.34 18.33
C ASP A 25 -13.26 -37.94 19.04
N CYS A 26 -13.28 -37.80 20.37
CA CYS A 26 -12.07 -37.50 21.15
C CYS A 26 -11.07 -38.66 21.11
N LYS A 27 -11.57 -39.89 21.10
CA LYS A 27 -10.76 -41.11 21.00
C LYS A 27 -10.13 -41.24 19.62
N GLU A 28 -10.88 -41.00 18.55
CA GLU A 28 -10.36 -40.99 17.18
C GLU A 28 -9.25 -39.94 17.01
N LEU A 29 -9.49 -38.70 17.46
CA LEU A 29 -8.50 -37.63 17.39
C LEU A 29 -7.25 -37.93 18.20
N PHE A 30 -7.39 -38.52 19.40
CA PHE A 30 -6.27 -38.92 20.26
C PHE A 30 -5.37 -39.97 19.57
N TYR A 31 -5.95 -40.97 18.91
CA TYR A 31 -5.19 -41.95 18.13
C TYR A 31 -4.56 -41.34 16.87
N LEU A 32 -5.26 -40.43 16.19
CA LEU A 32 -4.78 -39.81 14.95
C LEU A 32 -3.53 -38.95 15.20
N LEU A 33 -3.52 -38.16 16.28
CA LEU A 33 -2.38 -37.33 16.67
C LEU A 33 -1.15 -38.15 17.10
N GLN A 34 -1.33 -39.41 17.51
CA GLN A 34 -0.23 -40.32 17.84
C GLN A 34 0.33 -41.07 16.63
N ARG A 35 -0.26 -40.93 15.43
CA ARG A 35 0.24 -41.64 14.25
C ARG A 35 1.62 -41.09 13.87
N PRO A 36 2.60 -41.96 13.55
CA PRO A 36 3.96 -41.55 13.19
C PRO A 36 4.00 -40.55 12.03
N HIS A 37 3.07 -40.65 11.07
CA HIS A 37 3.00 -39.74 9.93
C HIS A 37 2.57 -38.32 10.33
N VAL A 38 1.66 -38.18 11.30
CA VAL A 38 1.19 -36.88 11.78
C VAL A 38 2.27 -36.22 12.63
N GLN A 39 2.90 -36.99 13.53
CA GLN A 39 4.05 -36.52 14.31
C GLN A 39 5.23 -36.13 13.40
N GLY A 40 5.53 -36.94 12.38
CA GLY A 40 6.57 -36.63 11.40
C GLY A 40 6.28 -35.35 10.62
N LEU A 41 5.01 -35.09 10.25
CA LEU A 41 4.60 -33.85 9.59
C LEU A 41 4.77 -32.63 10.52
N LEU A 42 4.40 -32.75 11.80
CA LEU A 42 4.56 -31.68 12.78
C LEU A 42 6.04 -31.42 13.10
N CYS A 43 6.86 -32.46 13.24
CA CYS A 43 8.30 -32.33 13.37
C CYS A 43 8.93 -31.67 12.15
N ALA A 44 8.55 -32.08 10.93
CA ALA A 44 9.05 -31.47 9.70
C ALA A 44 8.62 -29.99 9.59
N HIS A 45 7.37 -29.69 9.95
CA HIS A 45 6.89 -28.31 10.05
C HIS A 45 7.74 -27.50 11.04
N ASP A 46 7.99 -28.03 12.23
CA ASP A 46 8.77 -27.34 13.26
C ASP A 46 10.23 -27.15 12.83
N ALA A 47 10.87 -28.17 12.23
CA ALA A 47 12.21 -28.08 11.68
C ALA A 47 12.30 -27.04 10.55
N ILE A 48 11.31 -26.98 9.65
CA ILE A 48 11.25 -25.95 8.60
C ILE A 48 11.00 -24.56 9.21
N ALA A 49 10.09 -24.46 10.17
CA ALA A 49 9.74 -23.20 10.83
C ALA A 49 10.92 -22.64 11.65
N GLN A 50 11.73 -23.51 12.25
CA GLN A 50 12.96 -23.18 12.97
C GLN A 50 14.18 -23.06 12.08
N LYS A 51 14.05 -23.41 10.79
CA LYS A 51 15.14 -23.43 9.82
C LYS A 51 16.28 -24.40 10.20
N ASP A 52 15.95 -25.50 10.89
CA ASP A 52 16.89 -26.53 11.39
C ASP A 52 17.46 -27.44 10.28
N TYR A 53 17.28 -27.03 9.01
CA TYR A 53 17.86 -27.67 7.83
C TYR A 53 19.13 -26.97 7.34
N TYR A 54 19.52 -25.83 7.94
CA TYR A 54 20.80 -25.19 7.67
C TYR A 54 21.93 -25.92 8.41
N PRO A 55 23.15 -25.94 7.85
CA PRO A 55 24.28 -26.52 8.54
C PRO A 55 24.54 -25.76 9.86
N HIS A 56 24.36 -26.45 10.98
CA HIS A 56 24.75 -25.94 12.30
C HIS A 56 26.27 -26.01 12.42
N LEU A 57 26.87 -24.95 12.96
CA LEU A 57 28.27 -25.01 13.38
C LEU A 57 28.38 -26.05 14.50
N PRO A 58 29.39 -26.94 14.47
CA PRO A 58 29.68 -27.79 15.62
C PRO A 58 29.89 -26.92 16.86
N GLU A 59 29.40 -27.39 18.01
CA GLU A 59 29.58 -26.70 19.29
C GLU A 59 31.08 -26.49 19.54
N ILE A 60 31.43 -25.26 19.92
CA ILE A 60 32.81 -24.87 20.19
C ILE A 60 33.33 -25.77 21.31
N PRO A 61 34.48 -26.46 21.14
CA PRO A 61 35.09 -27.23 22.21
C PRO A 61 35.32 -26.32 23.43
N VAL A 62 35.01 -26.81 24.63
CA VAL A 62 35.10 -26.04 25.89
C VAL A 62 36.56 -25.71 26.29
N GLU A 63 37.54 -26.06 25.46
CA GLU A 63 38.98 -25.88 25.68
C GLU A 63 39.62 -24.95 24.61
N VAL A 64 39.05 -23.77 24.40
CA VAL A 64 39.74 -22.71 23.66
C VAL A 64 39.90 -21.52 24.60
N ASP A 65 41.14 -21.01 24.71
CA ASP A 65 41.46 -19.85 25.54
C ASP A 65 40.52 -18.69 25.19
N GLU A 66 39.94 -18.03 26.20
CA GLU A 66 38.99 -16.91 26.02
C GLU A 66 39.59 -15.71 25.25
N ASP A 67 40.91 -15.70 25.03
CA ASP A 67 41.66 -14.68 24.33
C ASP A 67 41.90 -14.97 22.82
N GLU A 68 41.52 -16.14 22.30
CA GLU A 68 41.60 -16.44 20.85
C GLU A 68 40.30 -16.08 20.13
N GLU A 69 40.33 -15.01 19.33
CA GLU A 69 39.24 -14.62 18.42
C GLU A 69 38.82 -15.82 17.56
N THR A 70 37.59 -16.34 17.76
CA THR A 70 37.13 -17.51 17.02
C THR A 70 37.01 -17.19 15.53
N ILE A 71 37.82 -17.84 14.70
CA ILE A 71 37.83 -17.58 13.26
C ILE A 71 36.84 -18.51 12.54
N LYS A 72 35.94 -17.92 11.76
CA LYS A 72 34.98 -18.62 10.91
C LYS A 72 35.45 -18.64 9.46
N ILE A 73 35.68 -19.84 8.91
CA ILE A 73 36.01 -20.02 7.50
C ILE A 73 34.74 -20.37 6.72
N VAL A 74 34.38 -19.54 5.75
CA VAL A 74 33.16 -19.70 4.94
C VAL A 74 33.53 -19.85 3.48
N GLN A 75 33.00 -20.88 2.82
CA GLN A 75 33.18 -21.08 1.38
C GLN A 75 31.86 -20.83 0.65
N LEU A 76 31.90 -19.90 -0.30
CA LEU A 76 30.76 -19.56 -1.15
C LEU A 76 31.11 -19.83 -2.61
N VAL A 77 30.24 -20.54 -3.30
CA VAL A 77 30.38 -20.70 -4.75
C VAL A 77 29.90 -19.42 -5.42
N LYS A 78 30.82 -18.69 -6.05
CA LYS A 78 30.52 -17.51 -6.84
C LYS A 78 29.83 -17.95 -8.13
N SER A 79 28.66 -17.38 -8.38
CA SER A 79 27.96 -17.50 -9.67
C SER A 79 28.12 -16.20 -10.47
N ASN A 80 27.43 -16.08 -11.61
CA ASN A 80 27.35 -14.80 -12.33
C ASN A 80 26.60 -13.70 -11.54
N GLU A 81 25.95 -14.05 -10.43
CA GLU A 81 25.28 -13.10 -9.55
C GLU A 81 26.19 -12.63 -8.40
N PRO A 82 26.02 -11.40 -7.90
CA PRO A 82 26.73 -10.93 -6.72
C PRO A 82 26.40 -11.79 -5.50
N LEU A 83 27.36 -11.94 -4.59
CA LEU A 83 27.21 -12.78 -3.40
C LEU A 83 26.05 -12.34 -2.48
N GLY A 84 25.62 -11.08 -2.57
CA GLY A 84 24.50 -10.57 -1.80
C GLY A 84 24.89 -10.18 -0.38
N ALA A 85 26.09 -9.64 -0.18
CA ALA A 85 26.49 -8.95 1.03
C ALA A 85 27.18 -7.63 0.65
N THR A 86 27.01 -6.61 1.48
CA THR A 86 27.71 -5.32 1.33
C THR A 86 28.72 -5.17 2.46
N ILE A 87 29.90 -4.66 2.13
CA ILE A 87 30.99 -4.40 3.08
C ILE A 87 31.13 -2.90 3.33
N LYS A 88 31.57 -2.53 4.53
CA LYS A 88 31.99 -1.17 4.87
C LYS A 88 33.31 -1.21 5.63
N THR A 89 34.04 -0.11 5.61
CA THR A 89 35.14 0.11 6.54
C THR A 89 34.55 0.60 7.86
N ASP A 90 34.94 -0.01 8.95
CA ASP A 90 34.58 0.44 10.29
C ASP A 90 35.38 1.69 10.65
N GLU A 91 34.71 2.72 11.19
CA GLU A 91 35.31 4.03 11.43
C GLU A 91 36.24 4.03 12.65
N GLU A 92 35.99 3.16 13.62
CA GLU A 92 36.79 3.07 14.85
C GLU A 92 38.04 2.21 14.66
N THR A 93 37.88 1.04 14.05
CA THR A 93 38.97 0.06 13.91
C THR A 93 39.70 0.13 12.56
N GLY A 94 39.10 0.78 11.55
CA GLY A 94 39.63 0.79 10.17
C GLY A 94 39.53 -0.54 9.44
N LYS A 95 38.90 -1.56 10.06
CA LYS A 95 38.77 -2.90 9.52
C LYS A 95 37.56 -3.03 8.60
N ILE A 96 37.52 -4.07 7.78
CA ILE A 96 36.42 -4.31 6.84
C ILE A 96 35.38 -5.20 7.52
N VAL A 97 34.13 -4.75 7.58
CA VAL A 97 33.03 -5.48 8.22
C VAL A 97 31.86 -5.66 7.27
N ILE A 98 31.08 -6.73 7.46
CA ILE A 98 29.84 -6.96 6.74
C ILE A 98 28.80 -5.95 7.22
N ALA A 99 28.43 -5.01 6.36
CA ALA A 99 27.47 -3.96 6.66
C ALA A 99 26.01 -4.45 6.53
N ARG A 100 25.73 -5.31 5.55
CA ARG A 100 24.37 -5.82 5.26
C ARG A 100 24.44 -7.13 4.51
N VAL A 101 23.49 -8.02 4.80
CA VAL A 101 23.23 -9.23 4.01
C VAL A 101 21.93 -9.04 3.23
N MET A 102 21.98 -9.27 1.93
CA MET A 102 20.86 -9.13 0.99
C MET A 102 20.07 -10.43 0.93
N HIS A 103 18.79 -10.37 1.30
CA HIS A 103 17.93 -11.55 1.35
C HIS A 103 17.76 -12.19 -0.03
N GLY A 104 17.87 -13.52 -0.08
CA GLY A 104 17.85 -14.29 -1.30
C GLY A 104 19.16 -14.30 -2.09
N GLY A 105 20.23 -13.64 -1.62
CA GLY A 105 21.59 -13.74 -2.17
C GLY A 105 22.33 -15.01 -1.75
N ALA A 106 23.52 -15.26 -2.29
CA ALA A 106 24.32 -16.44 -1.94
C ALA A 106 24.77 -16.43 -0.46
N ALA A 107 25.12 -15.25 0.07
CA ALA A 107 25.49 -15.04 1.47
C ALA A 107 24.34 -15.37 2.42
N ASP A 108 23.13 -14.85 2.14
CA ASP A 108 21.92 -15.13 2.92
C ASP A 108 21.55 -16.63 2.90
N ARG A 109 21.54 -17.24 1.71
CA ARG A 109 21.23 -18.68 1.56
C ARG A 109 22.23 -19.60 2.26
N SER A 110 23.47 -19.16 2.45
CA SER A 110 24.46 -19.94 3.18
C SER A 110 24.17 -19.99 4.68
N GLY A 111 23.56 -18.94 5.25
CA GLY A 111 23.41 -18.77 6.70
C GLY A 111 24.75 -18.63 7.45
N LEU A 112 25.86 -18.47 6.72
CA LEU A 112 27.21 -18.46 7.29
C LEU A 112 27.80 -17.06 7.38
N ILE A 113 27.18 -16.03 6.80
CA ILE A 113 27.66 -14.65 6.88
C ILE A 113 26.59 -13.81 7.55
N HIS A 114 26.97 -13.08 8.59
CA HIS A 114 26.08 -12.20 9.35
C HIS A 114 26.55 -10.74 9.28
N VAL A 115 25.62 -9.84 9.60
CA VAL A 115 25.95 -8.41 9.73
C VAL A 115 26.83 -8.22 10.95
N GLY A 116 27.92 -7.47 10.79
CA GLY A 116 28.92 -7.24 11.82
C GLY A 116 30.15 -8.15 11.73
N ASP A 117 30.07 -9.25 10.97
CA ASP A 117 31.23 -10.14 10.78
C ASP A 117 32.41 -9.34 10.21
N GLU A 118 33.58 -9.44 10.84
CA GLU A 118 34.81 -8.81 10.36
C GLU A 118 35.46 -9.68 9.29
N VAL A 119 35.81 -9.10 8.15
CA VAL A 119 36.49 -9.80 7.05
C VAL A 119 37.98 -9.66 7.23
N VAL A 120 38.67 -10.78 7.47
CA VAL A 120 40.13 -10.83 7.66
C VAL A 120 40.84 -11.22 6.37
N GLU A 121 40.34 -12.25 5.67
CA GLU A 121 40.92 -12.72 4.40
C GLU A 121 39.85 -13.10 3.38
N VAL A 122 40.16 -12.87 2.10
CA VAL A 122 39.37 -13.33 0.94
C VAL A 122 40.29 -14.06 -0.02
N ASN A 123 40.02 -15.35 -0.29
CA ASN A 123 40.86 -16.21 -1.14
C ASN A 123 42.35 -16.22 -0.74
N SER A 124 42.63 -16.30 0.57
CA SER A 124 43.97 -16.25 1.15
C SER A 124 44.70 -14.91 0.98
N ILE A 125 43.98 -13.85 0.60
CA ILE A 125 44.50 -12.50 0.52
C ILE A 125 44.01 -11.73 1.75
N ASN A 126 44.94 -11.24 2.58
CA ASN A 126 44.62 -10.37 3.71
C ASN A 126 43.99 -9.06 3.20
N VAL A 127 42.88 -8.66 3.82
CA VAL A 127 42.14 -7.43 3.50
C VAL A 127 42.37 -6.29 4.50
N GLU A 128 43.19 -6.52 5.53
CA GLU A 128 43.64 -5.49 6.46
C GLU A 128 44.33 -4.34 5.73
N GLY A 129 43.92 -3.11 6.05
CA GLY A 129 44.42 -1.89 5.40
C GLY A 129 43.95 -1.67 3.96
N LYS A 130 43.10 -2.55 3.40
CA LYS A 130 42.51 -2.36 2.07
C LYS A 130 41.22 -1.57 2.13
N THR A 131 40.87 -0.93 1.03
CA THR A 131 39.58 -0.27 0.88
C THR A 131 38.49 -1.27 0.45
N PRO A 132 37.20 -0.96 0.67
CA PRO A 132 36.10 -1.78 0.15
C PRO A 132 36.17 -1.99 -1.37
N THR A 133 36.64 -0.98 -2.11
CA THR A 133 36.85 -1.05 -3.55
C THR A 133 37.91 -2.09 -3.93
N ASP A 134 39.00 -2.18 -3.17
CA ASP A 134 40.05 -3.16 -3.41
C ASP A 134 39.51 -4.59 -3.17
N VAL A 135 38.73 -4.79 -2.11
CA VAL A 135 38.08 -6.09 -1.85
C VAL A 135 37.08 -6.45 -2.94
N LEU A 136 36.31 -5.48 -3.44
CA LEU A 136 35.43 -5.70 -4.60
C LEU A 136 36.22 -6.11 -5.84
N SER A 137 37.40 -5.52 -6.09
CA SER A 137 38.25 -5.91 -7.22
C SER A 137 38.78 -7.34 -7.10
N ILE A 138 39.17 -7.77 -5.88
CA ILE A 138 39.58 -9.15 -5.58
C ILE A 138 38.42 -10.11 -5.83
N LEU A 139 37.22 -9.76 -5.33
CA LEU A 139 36.03 -10.57 -5.52
C LEU A 139 35.64 -10.65 -7.00
N GLN A 140 35.71 -9.55 -7.76
CA GLN A 140 35.38 -9.53 -9.19
C GLN A 140 36.31 -10.41 -10.03
N ASN A 141 37.62 -10.37 -9.76
CA ASN A 141 38.63 -11.15 -10.48
C ASN A 141 38.68 -12.64 -10.10
N SER A 142 38.01 -13.03 -9.00
CA SER A 142 37.92 -14.43 -8.58
C SER A 142 36.77 -15.16 -9.27
N GLU A 143 37.00 -16.41 -9.68
CA GLU A 143 36.00 -17.31 -10.28
C GLU A 143 35.92 -18.61 -9.47
N GLY A 144 34.73 -19.22 -9.39
CA GLY A 144 34.50 -20.46 -8.65
C GLY A 144 34.28 -20.25 -7.15
N THR A 145 34.92 -21.05 -6.31
CA THR A 145 34.72 -21.03 -4.85
C THR A 145 35.52 -19.90 -4.22
N ILE A 146 34.83 -18.96 -3.57
CA ILE A 146 35.45 -17.91 -2.75
C ILE A 146 35.51 -18.39 -1.30
N THR A 147 36.68 -18.30 -0.68
CA THR A 147 36.87 -18.58 0.74
C THR A 147 37.01 -17.26 1.51
N PHE A 148 36.18 -17.08 2.53
CA PHE A 148 36.24 -15.98 3.48
C PHE A 148 36.75 -16.47 4.82
N LYS A 149 37.64 -15.69 5.44
CA LYS A 149 38.04 -15.85 6.83
C LYS A 149 37.45 -14.68 7.61
N LEU A 150 36.51 -14.98 8.50
CA LEU A 150 35.67 -14.02 9.20
C LEU A 150 35.86 -14.13 10.72
N ILE A 151 35.76 -13.03 11.44
CA ILE A 151 35.57 -13.05 12.90
C ILE A 151 34.08 -12.76 13.15
N PRO A 152 33.32 -13.71 13.74
CA PRO A 152 31.89 -13.53 14.00
C PRO A 152 31.63 -12.35 14.94
N ALA A 153 30.60 -11.57 14.65
CA ALA A 153 30.09 -10.60 15.63
C ALA A 153 29.23 -11.30 16.70
N ASP A 154 29.25 -10.79 17.94
CA ASP A 154 28.48 -11.30 19.10
C ASP A 154 26.94 -11.21 18.94
N GLY A 155 26.43 -10.80 17.77
CA GLY A 155 25.02 -10.62 17.49
C GLY A 155 24.38 -11.80 16.77
N LYS A 156 23.63 -12.65 17.48
CA LYS A 156 22.70 -13.63 16.87
C LYS A 156 21.48 -12.92 16.26
N GLY A 157 21.62 -12.37 15.06
CA GLY A 157 20.52 -11.75 14.31
C GLY A 157 19.74 -12.75 13.47
N ASN A 158 18.94 -13.64 14.08
CA ASN A 158 17.97 -14.44 13.33
C ASN A 158 16.76 -13.59 12.96
N VAL A 159 16.79 -12.98 11.77
CA VAL A 159 15.71 -12.13 11.27
C VAL A 159 14.65 -13.00 10.59
N ARG A 160 13.40 -12.84 11.04
CA ARG A 160 12.25 -13.50 10.44
C ARG A 160 11.81 -12.68 9.23
N GLU A 161 11.70 -13.31 8.06
CA GLU A 161 11.19 -12.64 6.86
C GLU A 161 9.80 -12.05 7.12
N SER A 162 9.65 -10.78 6.80
CA SER A 162 8.35 -10.10 6.83
C SER A 162 7.47 -10.63 5.69
N LYS A 163 6.18 -10.84 5.98
CA LYS A 163 5.16 -11.23 4.97
C LYS A 163 4.38 -10.02 4.44
N VAL A 164 4.82 -8.82 4.78
CA VAL A 164 4.14 -7.56 4.47
C VAL A 164 4.28 -7.23 2.99
N ARG A 165 3.17 -6.89 2.34
CA ARG A 165 3.17 -6.38 0.97
C ARG A 165 2.68 -4.94 0.98
N VAL A 166 3.35 -4.08 0.23
CA VAL A 166 3.00 -2.68 0.14
C VAL A 166 2.86 -2.25 -1.30
N ARG A 167 1.94 -1.34 -1.58
CA ARG A 167 1.83 -0.60 -2.84
C ARG A 167 2.61 0.71 -2.71
N ALA A 168 3.48 0.99 -3.67
CA ALA A 168 4.20 2.24 -3.74
C ALA A 168 3.32 3.36 -4.30
N HIS A 169 3.32 4.54 -3.67
CA HIS A 169 2.54 5.70 -4.11
C HIS A 169 3.39 6.80 -4.77
N PHE A 170 4.66 6.50 -5.05
CA PHE A 170 5.63 7.39 -5.69
C PHE A 170 6.59 6.57 -6.56
N ASP A 171 7.34 7.26 -7.41
CA ASP A 171 8.37 6.66 -8.27
C ASP A 171 9.72 6.71 -7.58
N TYR A 172 10.52 5.66 -7.73
CA TYR A 172 11.86 5.57 -7.15
C TYR A 172 12.86 4.98 -8.15
N SER A 173 14.00 5.66 -8.31
CA SER A 173 15.17 5.13 -9.00
C SER A 173 16.40 5.24 -8.12
N ALA A 174 17.05 4.09 -7.91
CA ALA A 174 18.26 3.97 -7.11
C ALA A 174 19.46 4.68 -7.74
N PHE A 175 19.53 4.71 -9.08
CA PHE A 175 20.66 5.34 -9.79
C PHE A 175 20.75 6.85 -9.51
N GLY A 176 19.59 7.51 -9.48
CA GLY A 176 19.44 8.94 -9.21
C GLY A 176 19.52 9.32 -7.73
N ASP A 177 19.56 8.34 -6.82
CA ASP A 177 19.61 8.59 -5.39
C ASP A 177 21.06 8.75 -4.89
N PRO A 178 21.46 9.93 -4.37
CA PRO A 178 22.79 10.13 -3.83
C PRO A 178 22.97 9.50 -2.44
N TYR A 179 21.89 9.16 -1.75
CA TYR A 179 21.91 8.67 -0.36
C TYR A 179 21.79 7.15 -0.24
N ILE A 180 21.61 6.44 -1.36
CA ILE A 180 21.55 4.97 -1.33
C ILE A 180 22.93 4.39 -0.96
N PRO A 181 23.00 3.45 0.02
CA PRO A 181 24.28 2.88 0.45
C PRO A 181 25.03 2.13 -0.66
N CYS A 182 24.30 1.51 -1.58
CA CYS A 182 24.85 0.77 -2.71
C CYS A 182 23.85 0.85 -3.87
N LYS A 183 24.23 1.55 -4.94
CA LYS A 183 23.36 1.81 -6.10
C LYS A 183 22.99 0.51 -6.83
N GLU A 184 23.93 -0.42 -6.91
CA GLU A 184 23.77 -1.73 -7.56
C GLU A 184 22.82 -2.66 -6.80
N ALA A 185 22.58 -2.38 -5.51
CA ALA A 185 21.64 -3.13 -4.68
C ALA A 185 20.25 -2.50 -4.64
N GLY A 186 20.04 -1.34 -5.28
CA GLY A 186 18.75 -0.66 -5.29
C GLY A 186 17.69 -1.38 -6.12
N LEU A 187 16.43 -1.28 -5.67
CA LEU A 187 15.27 -1.77 -6.39
C LEU A 187 14.46 -0.59 -6.93
N ASP A 188 14.48 -0.40 -8.24
CA ASP A 188 13.68 0.62 -8.92
C ASP A 188 12.21 0.20 -8.99
N PHE A 189 11.30 1.16 -8.79
CA PHE A 189 9.86 0.93 -8.91
C PHE A 189 9.13 2.21 -9.31
N VAL A 190 7.93 2.02 -9.85
CA VAL A 190 7.01 3.10 -10.20
C VAL A 190 5.78 3.08 -9.31
N LYS A 191 5.10 4.22 -9.23
CA LYS A 191 3.82 4.37 -8.53
C LYS A 191 2.84 3.30 -9.01
N GLY A 192 2.25 2.59 -8.05
CA GLY A 192 1.32 1.48 -8.28
C GLY A 192 1.96 0.09 -8.20
N ASP A 193 3.29 -0.01 -8.28
CA ASP A 193 3.98 -1.29 -8.08
C ASP A 193 3.72 -1.85 -6.68
N VAL A 194 3.56 -3.17 -6.61
CA VAL A 194 3.44 -3.90 -5.34
C VAL A 194 4.79 -4.52 -4.99
N LEU A 195 5.25 -4.23 -3.78
CA LEU A 195 6.53 -4.65 -3.23
C LEU A 195 6.30 -5.59 -2.06
N HIS A 196 6.96 -6.74 -2.06
CA HIS A 196 7.05 -7.64 -0.93
C HIS A 196 8.21 -7.20 -0.04
N ILE A 197 7.89 -6.69 1.14
CA ILE A 197 8.88 -6.28 2.13
C ILE A 197 9.45 -7.52 2.79
N VAL A 198 10.76 -7.71 2.68
CA VAL A 198 11.47 -8.85 3.24
C VAL A 198 12.03 -8.53 4.62
N CYS A 199 12.67 -7.36 4.77
CA CYS A 199 13.31 -6.93 6.00
C CYS A 199 13.20 -5.40 6.19
N GLN A 200 12.97 -4.96 7.43
CA GLN A 200 12.81 -3.56 7.84
C GLN A 200 13.77 -3.17 8.98
N ASP A 201 14.84 -3.93 9.20
CA ASP A 201 15.74 -3.71 10.34
C ASP A 201 16.47 -2.38 10.26
N ASP A 202 16.75 -1.92 9.04
CA ASP A 202 17.28 -0.59 8.79
C ASP A 202 16.12 0.43 8.75
N ALA A 203 16.23 1.45 9.60
CA ALA A 203 15.23 2.52 9.74
C ALA A 203 15.04 3.34 8.45
N TYR A 204 16.03 3.37 7.56
CA TYR A 204 16.05 4.18 6.35
C TYR A 204 15.97 3.37 5.06
N TRP A 205 16.51 2.15 5.03
CA TRP A 205 16.65 1.34 3.81
C TRP A 205 16.08 -0.06 3.97
N TRP A 206 14.86 -0.27 3.50
CA TRP A 206 14.21 -1.58 3.57
C TRP A 206 14.69 -2.50 2.46
N GLN A 207 14.67 -3.81 2.70
CA GLN A 207 14.87 -4.81 1.67
C GLN A 207 13.53 -5.30 1.17
N ALA A 208 13.29 -5.21 -0.13
CA ALA A 208 12.05 -5.62 -0.76
C ALA A 208 12.29 -6.35 -2.08
N ARG A 209 11.25 -7.04 -2.55
CA ARG A 209 11.18 -7.66 -3.88
C ARG A 209 9.98 -7.09 -4.61
N LYS A 210 10.07 -6.99 -5.93
CA LYS A 210 8.92 -6.59 -6.76
C LYS A 210 8.01 -7.78 -7.01
N GLU A 211 6.71 -7.64 -6.77
CA GLU A 211 5.75 -8.71 -7.06
C GLU A 211 5.73 -8.99 -8.57
N GLY A 212 5.87 -10.26 -8.95
CA GLY A 212 5.92 -10.69 -10.36
C GLY A 212 7.33 -10.78 -10.94
N ASP A 213 8.35 -10.28 -10.23
CA ASP A 213 9.73 -10.52 -10.61
C ASP A 213 10.12 -11.99 -10.35
N ARG A 214 10.87 -12.58 -11.29
CA ARG A 214 11.43 -13.92 -11.13
C ARG A 214 12.68 -13.91 -10.24
N ASN A 215 13.29 -12.75 -10.07
CA ASN A 215 14.47 -12.61 -9.24
C ASN A 215 14.10 -12.78 -7.76
N MET A 216 14.70 -13.78 -7.12
CA MET A 216 14.48 -14.05 -5.69
C MET A 216 15.35 -13.17 -4.79
N ARG A 217 16.20 -12.32 -5.36
CA ARG A 217 17.04 -11.39 -4.61
C ARG A 217 16.25 -10.14 -4.22
N ALA A 218 16.34 -9.76 -2.94
CA ALA A 218 15.83 -8.47 -2.47
C ALA A 218 16.77 -7.33 -2.91
N GLY A 219 16.17 -6.18 -3.20
CA GLY A 219 16.87 -4.91 -3.38
C GLY A 219 16.48 -3.88 -2.33
N LEU A 220 17.24 -2.80 -2.27
CA LEU A 220 17.05 -1.70 -1.32
C LEU A 220 16.03 -0.71 -1.84
N ILE A 221 15.09 -0.37 -0.97
CA ILE A 221 14.10 0.70 -1.20
C ILE A 221 14.15 1.69 -0.04
N PRO A 222 13.81 2.97 -0.26
CA PRO A 222 13.67 3.92 0.83
C PRO A 222 12.54 3.49 1.76
N SER A 223 12.81 3.49 3.06
CA SER A 223 11.80 3.27 4.09
C SER A 223 10.71 4.34 4.04
N ARG A 224 9.58 4.06 4.70
CA ARG A 224 8.55 5.07 4.93
C ARG A 224 9.11 6.34 5.60
N ALA A 225 9.92 6.19 6.64
CA ALA A 225 10.49 7.32 7.38
C ALA A 225 11.45 8.18 6.51
N LEU A 226 12.27 7.54 5.68
CA LEU A 226 13.15 8.24 4.75
C LEU A 226 12.35 9.02 3.71
N GLN A 227 11.31 8.41 3.16
CA GLN A 227 10.46 9.05 2.15
C GLN A 227 9.63 10.21 2.73
N GLU A 228 9.09 10.05 3.93
CA GLU A 228 8.40 11.14 4.64
C GLU A 228 9.33 12.34 4.86
N ARG A 229 10.58 12.09 5.29
CA ARG A 229 11.59 13.14 5.46
C ARG A 229 11.88 13.86 4.14
N ARG A 230 12.00 13.14 3.02
CA ARG A 230 12.23 13.73 1.68
C ARG A 230 11.08 14.64 1.29
N ILE A 231 9.83 14.19 1.46
CA ILE A 231 8.64 14.96 1.10
C ILE A 231 8.51 16.22 1.96
N ILE A 232 8.77 16.12 3.28
CA ILE A 232 8.75 17.29 4.17
C ILE A 232 9.83 18.31 3.77
N HIS A 233 11.04 17.85 3.46
CA HIS A 233 12.15 18.70 3.06
C HIS A 233 11.87 19.42 1.73
N ASP A 234 11.37 18.68 0.72
CA ASP A 234 11.02 19.23 -0.60
C ASP A 234 9.91 20.29 -0.53
N ARG A 235 8.90 20.04 0.31
CA ARG A 235 7.83 21.02 0.60
C ARG A 235 8.37 22.28 1.27
N THR A 236 9.32 22.14 2.19
CA THR A 236 9.92 23.27 2.91
C THR A 236 10.80 24.11 1.96
N GLN A 237 11.56 23.46 1.06
CA GLN A 237 12.39 24.17 0.08
C GLN A 237 11.54 24.88 -0.99
N SER A 238 10.49 24.23 -1.48
CA SER A 238 9.56 24.83 -2.45
C SER A 238 8.88 26.09 -1.89
N GLN A 239 8.63 26.16 -0.57
CA GLN A 239 8.08 27.35 0.08
C GLN A 239 9.09 28.51 0.18
N THR A 240 10.39 28.22 0.30
CA THR A 240 11.43 29.25 0.36
C THR A 240 11.76 29.89 -0.98
N GLU A 241 11.52 29.20 -2.11
CA GLU A 241 11.75 29.74 -3.45
C GLU A 241 10.56 30.54 -4.02
N SER A 242 9.35 30.33 -3.49
CA SER A 242 8.12 31.00 -3.96
C SER A 242 7.91 32.44 -3.44
N ASP A 243 8.80 32.98 -2.61
CA ASP A 243 8.64 34.34 -2.03
C ASP A 243 9.04 35.48 -3.01
N ASN A 244 9.30 35.17 -4.29
CA ASN A 244 9.61 36.16 -5.33
C ASN A 244 8.69 36.11 -6.57
N GLY A 245 7.54 35.43 -6.50
CA GLY A 245 6.60 35.34 -7.62
C GLY A 245 5.16 35.15 -7.16
N LEU A 246 4.35 36.20 -7.34
CA LEU A 246 2.91 36.33 -7.06
C LEU A 246 2.09 35.03 -7.29
N CYS A 247 1.87 34.26 -6.22
CA CYS A 247 0.71 33.39 -6.00
C CYS A 247 0.51 33.26 -4.47
N SER A 248 -0.32 34.15 -3.92
CA SER A 248 -0.62 34.22 -2.49
C SER A 248 -1.52 33.07 -2.03
N VAL A 249 -0.99 32.20 -1.16
CA VAL A 249 -1.78 31.56 -0.10
C VAL A 249 -1.05 31.77 1.23
N SER A 250 -1.67 32.58 2.06
CA SER A 250 -1.20 33.13 3.34
C SER A 250 -1.07 32.05 4.43
N ALA A 251 0.13 31.81 4.98
CA ALA A 251 0.63 32.20 6.33
C ALA A 251 0.25 31.28 7.55
N LEU A 252 1.20 30.47 8.10
CA LEU A 252 1.98 30.59 9.40
C LEU A 252 1.49 29.64 10.54
N PRO A 253 2.23 29.37 11.66
CA PRO A 253 3.65 29.10 11.91
C PRO A 253 3.93 27.70 12.55
N VAL A 254 5.18 27.22 12.51
CA VAL A 254 5.65 25.94 13.08
C VAL A 254 5.88 26.06 14.59
N LEU A 255 5.22 25.22 15.40
CA LEU A 255 5.56 25.00 16.82
C LEU A 255 6.55 23.82 16.94
N SER A 256 7.74 24.13 17.47
CA SER A 256 8.75 23.18 17.91
C SER A 256 8.29 22.44 19.17
N CYS A 257 8.60 21.15 19.24
CA CYS A 257 8.35 20.33 20.43
C CYS A 257 9.64 20.17 21.24
N SER A 258 9.70 20.78 22.42
CA SER A 258 10.54 20.30 23.52
C SER A 258 9.96 20.68 24.89
N GLN A 259 9.60 19.63 25.64
CA GLN A 259 9.57 19.48 27.12
C GLN A 259 8.48 20.21 27.96
N SER A 260 7.72 19.40 28.70
CA SER A 260 6.73 19.71 29.77
C SER A 260 7.40 20.12 31.11
N PRO A 261 6.70 20.37 32.26
CA PRO A 261 5.24 20.49 32.55
C PRO A 261 4.86 21.68 33.48
N LYS A 262 3.63 22.25 33.43
CA LYS A 262 2.87 22.79 34.60
C LYS A 262 1.35 22.88 34.31
N SER A 263 0.54 22.41 35.26
CA SER A 263 -0.88 22.78 35.45
C SER A 263 -0.96 23.78 36.65
N PRO A 264 -2.05 24.56 36.93
CA PRO A 264 -3.45 24.13 36.85
C PRO A 264 -4.54 25.20 36.52
N ARG A 265 -5.79 24.69 36.38
CA ARG A 265 -7.14 25.28 36.61
C ARG A 265 -7.96 25.96 35.48
N CYS A 266 -9.06 25.24 35.21
CA CYS A 266 -10.48 25.66 35.15
C CYS A 266 -11.13 26.15 33.84
N ALA A 267 -11.99 25.24 33.35
CA ALA A 267 -13.40 25.44 32.97
C ALA A 267 -13.73 26.15 31.65
N SER A 268 -14.11 25.37 30.64
CA SER A 268 -15.51 25.19 30.19
C SER A 268 -15.53 24.62 28.76
N LYS A 269 -16.20 23.47 28.56
CA LYS A 269 -16.86 23.17 27.27
C LYS A 269 -18.04 24.16 27.15
N PRO A 270 -18.51 24.60 25.96
CA PRO A 270 -18.71 23.76 24.78
C PRO A 270 -18.50 24.43 23.41
N LYS A 271 -18.45 23.60 22.35
CA LYS A 271 -19.19 23.71 21.07
C LYS A 271 -18.42 22.97 19.98
N THR A 272 -18.80 21.73 19.74
CA THR A 272 -18.67 21.06 18.45
C THR A 272 -19.31 21.95 17.39
N LYS A 273 -18.48 22.66 16.61
CA LYS A 273 -18.92 23.33 15.39
C LYS A 273 -18.83 22.33 14.26
N LYS A 274 -20.00 22.04 13.69
CA LYS A 274 -20.25 21.27 12.48
C LYS A 274 -19.40 21.84 11.35
N ILE A 275 -18.64 20.98 10.68
CA ILE A 275 -17.83 21.38 9.53
C ILE A 275 -18.78 21.53 8.34
N MET A 276 -18.96 22.78 7.91
CA MET A 276 -19.43 23.11 6.57
C MET A 276 -18.30 22.78 5.59
N TYR A 277 -18.65 22.29 4.40
CA TYR A 277 -17.69 22.12 3.31
C TYR A 277 -17.26 23.51 2.79
N GLU A 278 -16.32 24.14 3.48
CA GLU A 278 -15.44 25.16 2.90
C GLU A 278 -14.27 24.43 2.24
N THR A 279 -14.23 24.50 0.90
CA THR A 279 -13.34 23.72 0.03
C THR A 279 -11.86 24.04 0.23
N ALA A 280 -11.52 25.23 0.74
CA ALA A 280 -10.14 25.67 0.86
C ALA A 280 -9.40 25.03 2.06
N GLU A 281 -10.04 24.93 3.23
CA GLU A 281 -9.36 24.44 4.45
C GLU A 281 -9.14 22.91 4.45
N ASN A 282 -10.02 22.15 3.77
CA ASN A 282 -9.83 20.70 3.61
C ASN A 282 -8.74 20.36 2.59
N ASP A 283 -8.57 21.17 1.54
CA ASP A 283 -7.54 20.94 0.52
C ASP A 283 -6.12 21.00 1.14
N ASP A 284 -5.92 21.80 2.20
CA ASP A 284 -4.66 21.86 2.95
C ASP A 284 -4.42 20.62 3.83
N PHE A 285 -5.46 20.08 4.48
CA PHE A 285 -5.36 18.81 5.22
C PHE A 285 -5.11 17.61 4.27
N ASP A 286 -5.68 17.66 3.07
CA ASP A 286 -5.48 16.64 2.02
C ASP A 286 -4.05 16.67 1.48
N ARG A 287 -3.39 17.83 1.49
CA ARG A 287 -1.95 17.95 1.20
C ARG A 287 -1.09 17.29 2.29
N GLU A 288 -1.52 17.25 3.54
CA GLU A 288 -0.73 16.68 4.65
C GLU A 288 -0.64 15.15 4.62
N GLN A 289 -1.53 14.45 3.92
CA GLN A 289 -1.47 12.99 3.80
C GLN A 289 -0.30 12.56 2.89
N ILE A 290 0.79 12.10 3.49
CA ILE A 290 2.01 11.72 2.76
C ILE A 290 1.81 10.36 2.07
N ALA A 291 1.70 10.39 0.74
CA ALA A 291 1.57 9.21 -0.09
C ALA A 291 2.94 8.48 -0.24
N THR A 292 3.28 7.62 0.73
CA THR A 292 4.51 6.81 0.69
C THR A 292 4.23 5.37 0.23
N TYR A 293 3.78 4.52 1.16
CA TYR A 293 3.47 3.13 0.95
C TYR A 293 2.16 2.78 1.63
N GLU A 294 1.29 2.03 0.98
CA GLU A 294 0.07 1.47 1.56
C GLU A 294 0.19 -0.04 1.69
N GLU A 295 -0.09 -0.61 2.85
CA GLU A 295 -0.08 -2.06 3.03
C GLU A 295 -1.26 -2.70 2.28
N VAL A 296 -0.99 -3.74 1.48
CA VAL A 296 -1.98 -4.35 0.60
C VAL A 296 -2.04 -5.88 0.72
N ALA A 297 -3.22 -6.43 0.46
CA ALA A 297 -3.48 -7.86 0.39
C ALA A 297 -4.30 -8.20 -0.88
N LYS A 298 -4.19 -9.44 -1.38
CA LYS A 298 -5.02 -9.92 -2.49
C LYS A 298 -6.44 -10.18 -1.98
N LEU A 299 -7.41 -9.48 -2.56
CA LEU A 299 -8.82 -9.76 -2.40
C LEU A 299 -9.29 -10.60 -3.59
N TYR A 300 -9.70 -11.83 -3.30
CA TYR A 300 -10.27 -12.74 -4.28
C TYR A 300 -11.76 -12.45 -4.48
N PRO A 301 -12.24 -12.38 -5.73
CA PRO A 301 -13.65 -12.17 -6.01
C PRO A 301 -14.48 -13.33 -5.46
N ARG A 302 -15.65 -13.01 -4.90
CA ARG A 302 -16.58 -14.00 -4.35
C ARG A 302 -17.87 -13.97 -5.17
N PRO A 303 -18.34 -15.10 -5.71
CA PRO A 303 -19.62 -15.16 -6.40
C PRO A 303 -20.77 -14.62 -5.51
N GLY A 304 -21.60 -13.74 -6.07
CA GLY A 304 -22.72 -13.11 -5.37
C GLY A 304 -22.36 -11.88 -4.54
N LEU A 305 -21.08 -11.64 -4.20
CA LEU A 305 -20.67 -10.45 -3.46
C LEU A 305 -19.89 -9.49 -4.36
N TYR A 306 -20.61 -8.54 -4.95
CA TYR A 306 -20.03 -7.55 -5.86
C TYR A 306 -19.50 -6.32 -5.12
N ARG A 307 -18.35 -5.82 -5.59
CA ARG A 307 -17.77 -4.57 -5.11
C ARG A 307 -18.41 -3.37 -5.83
N PRO A 308 -18.63 -2.24 -5.16
CA PRO A 308 -19.07 -1.01 -5.81
C PRO A 308 -18.01 -0.49 -6.80
N LEU A 309 -18.45 -0.10 -7.99
CA LEU A 309 -17.63 0.60 -8.98
C LEU A 309 -17.79 2.11 -8.77
N VAL A 310 -16.71 2.80 -8.45
CA VAL A 310 -16.71 4.24 -8.18
C VAL A 310 -16.02 4.99 -9.30
N LEU A 311 -16.75 5.80 -10.04
CA LEU A 311 -16.24 6.62 -11.16
C LEU A 311 -15.89 8.03 -10.69
N ILE A 312 -14.60 8.34 -10.62
CA ILE A 312 -14.06 9.64 -10.23
C ILE A 312 -13.50 10.37 -11.45
N GLY A 313 -13.52 11.69 -11.46
CA GLY A 313 -13.04 12.48 -12.59
C GLY A 313 -13.52 13.92 -12.52
N ALA A 314 -12.96 14.78 -13.37
CA ALA A 314 -13.42 16.15 -13.48
C ALA A 314 -14.92 16.22 -13.85
N PRO A 315 -15.67 17.23 -13.36
CA PRO A 315 -17.01 17.51 -13.88
C PRO A 315 -16.96 17.69 -15.41
N GLY A 316 -17.96 17.25 -16.16
CA GLY A 316 -17.93 17.32 -17.63
C GLY A 316 -17.04 16.30 -18.35
N VAL A 317 -16.25 15.47 -17.65
CA VAL A 317 -15.35 14.51 -18.33
C VAL A 317 -16.09 13.41 -19.11
N GLY A 318 -17.33 13.08 -18.73
CA GLY A 318 -18.14 12.02 -19.36
C GLY A 318 -18.58 10.88 -18.42
N ARG A 319 -18.31 10.99 -17.11
CA ARG A 319 -18.64 9.95 -16.09
C ARG A 319 -20.09 9.49 -16.12
N ASN A 320 -21.02 10.43 -16.21
CA ASN A 320 -22.46 10.14 -16.19
C ASN A 320 -22.93 9.38 -17.43
N GLU A 321 -22.30 9.64 -18.59
CA GLU A 321 -22.59 8.94 -19.83
C GLU A 321 -22.12 7.49 -19.76
N LEU A 322 -20.88 7.28 -19.34
CA LEU A 322 -20.31 5.94 -19.12
C LEU A 322 -21.14 5.12 -18.12
N LYS A 323 -21.52 5.72 -16.99
CA LYS A 323 -22.42 5.11 -16.01
C LYS A 323 -23.74 4.68 -16.65
N ARG A 324 -24.39 5.56 -17.41
CA ARG A 324 -25.70 5.26 -18.03
C ARG A 324 -25.58 4.11 -19.02
N ARG A 325 -24.56 4.11 -19.87
CA ARG A 325 -24.32 3.02 -20.84
C ARG A 325 -24.07 1.69 -20.15
N LEU A 326 -23.35 1.69 -19.04
CA LEU A 326 -23.07 0.46 -18.28
C LEU A 326 -24.35 -0.14 -17.69
N ILE A 327 -25.23 0.71 -17.13
CA ILE A 327 -26.54 0.30 -16.62
C ILE A 327 -27.42 -0.26 -17.73
N VAL A 328 -27.49 0.40 -18.89
CA VAL A 328 -28.31 -0.05 -20.03
C VAL A 328 -27.84 -1.40 -20.58
N THR A 329 -26.54 -1.68 -20.51
CA THR A 329 -25.97 -2.94 -21.01
C THR A 329 -26.45 -4.16 -20.21
N ASN A 330 -26.59 -4.01 -18.88
CA ASN A 330 -27.16 -5.06 -18.04
C ASN A 330 -27.89 -4.44 -16.82
N PRO A 331 -29.19 -4.10 -16.98
CA PRO A 331 -29.98 -3.45 -15.93
C PRO A 331 -30.20 -4.32 -14.68
N ASP A 332 -30.16 -5.64 -14.86
CA ASP A 332 -30.35 -6.60 -13.77
C ASP A 332 -29.11 -6.73 -12.90
N LYS A 333 -27.92 -6.46 -13.46
CA LYS A 333 -26.65 -6.53 -12.74
C LYS A 333 -26.23 -5.18 -12.15
N TYR A 334 -26.29 -4.12 -12.95
CA TYR A 334 -25.74 -2.80 -12.63
C TYR A 334 -26.82 -1.85 -12.11
N LYS A 335 -26.67 -1.37 -10.88
CA LYS A 335 -27.63 -0.45 -10.26
C LYS A 335 -26.93 0.76 -9.64
N THR A 336 -27.62 1.90 -9.61
CA THR A 336 -27.19 3.09 -8.88
C THR A 336 -28.03 3.22 -7.62
N PRO A 337 -27.46 3.68 -6.47
CA PRO A 337 -28.28 3.97 -5.31
C PRO A 337 -29.22 5.14 -5.64
N ILE A 338 -30.41 5.08 -5.06
CA ILE A 338 -31.39 6.15 -5.16
C ILE A 338 -30.96 7.25 -4.18
N PRO A 339 -30.64 8.47 -4.66
CA PRO A 339 -30.23 9.56 -3.80
C PRO A 339 -31.40 10.09 -2.99
N TYR A 340 -31.09 10.73 -1.86
CA TYR A 340 -32.04 11.45 -1.04
C TYR A 340 -32.09 12.92 -1.46
N THR A 341 -33.23 13.57 -1.26
CA THR A 341 -33.37 15.01 -1.46
C THR A 341 -34.32 15.64 -0.43
N SER A 342 -34.02 16.88 -0.04
CA SER A 342 -34.94 17.71 0.74
C SER A 342 -35.98 18.44 -0.11
N ARG A 343 -35.91 18.32 -1.44
CA ARG A 343 -36.83 18.97 -2.38
C ARG A 343 -38.23 18.36 -2.27
N ALA A 344 -39.27 19.18 -2.42
CA ALA A 344 -40.62 18.66 -2.59
C ALA A 344 -40.76 17.80 -3.86
N MET A 345 -41.48 16.68 -3.73
CA MET A 345 -41.81 15.77 -4.84
C MET A 345 -42.63 16.51 -5.90
N LYS A 346 -42.21 16.43 -7.18
CA LYS A 346 -42.96 17.02 -8.30
C LYS A 346 -44.08 16.07 -8.77
N PRO A 347 -45.09 16.60 -9.49
CA PRO A 347 -46.11 15.77 -10.13
C PRO A 347 -45.47 14.74 -11.08
N GLY A 348 -45.71 13.45 -10.83
CA GLY A 348 -45.17 12.34 -11.62
C GLY A 348 -43.90 11.68 -11.08
N GLU A 349 -43.26 12.26 -10.06
CA GLU A 349 -42.16 11.61 -9.32
C GLU A 349 -42.72 10.67 -8.26
N VAL A 350 -42.02 9.56 -8.00
CA VAL A 350 -42.41 8.56 -6.99
C VAL A 350 -41.29 8.43 -5.95
N ASN A 351 -41.67 8.52 -4.68
CA ASN A 351 -40.72 8.33 -3.58
C ASN A 351 -40.09 6.93 -3.62
N GLY A 352 -38.76 6.88 -3.56
CA GLY A 352 -38.01 5.63 -3.66
C GLY A 352 -37.84 5.10 -5.08
N LYS A 353 -38.08 5.94 -6.10
CA LYS A 353 -37.72 5.65 -7.50
C LYS A 353 -36.68 6.62 -8.02
N GLU A 354 -37.03 7.90 -8.21
CA GLU A 354 -36.07 8.92 -8.62
C GLU A 354 -35.24 9.43 -7.45
N TYR A 355 -35.91 9.72 -6.33
CA TYR A 355 -35.30 10.18 -5.08
C TYR A 355 -36.03 9.61 -3.87
N HIS A 356 -35.32 9.53 -2.74
CA HIS A 356 -35.94 9.48 -1.44
C HIS A 356 -36.22 10.90 -0.96
N PHE A 357 -37.49 11.30 -0.96
CA PHE A 357 -37.92 12.62 -0.53
C PHE A 357 -38.05 12.65 1.00
N VAL A 358 -37.20 13.44 1.64
CA VAL A 358 -37.14 13.60 3.11
C VAL A 358 -37.21 15.06 3.49
N THR A 359 -37.53 15.38 4.75
CA THR A 359 -37.48 16.78 5.20
C THR A 359 -36.04 17.26 5.33
N ARG A 360 -35.82 18.57 5.18
CA ARG A 360 -34.47 19.17 5.35
C ARG A 360 -33.91 18.88 6.74
N GLU A 361 -34.72 19.05 7.78
CA GLU A 361 -34.34 18.78 9.17
C GLU A 361 -33.85 17.33 9.36
N LYS A 362 -34.56 16.36 8.78
CA LYS A 362 -34.17 14.95 8.87
C LYS A 362 -32.86 14.69 8.14
N MET A 363 -32.69 15.30 6.97
CA MET A 363 -31.46 15.16 6.20
C MET A 363 -30.26 15.76 6.93
N GLU A 364 -30.43 16.92 7.58
CA GLU A 364 -29.38 17.55 8.40
C GLU A 364 -29.00 16.68 9.61
N GLU A 365 -29.98 16.08 10.31
CA GLU A 365 -29.73 15.10 11.38
C GLU A 365 -28.94 13.88 10.87
N ASP A 366 -29.31 13.36 9.70
CA ASP A 366 -28.67 12.20 9.09
C ASP A 366 -27.24 12.51 8.59
N ILE A 367 -27.00 13.75 8.14
CA ILE A 367 -25.67 14.27 7.81
C ILE A 367 -24.81 14.35 9.07
N GLU A 368 -25.32 14.90 10.18
CA GLU A 368 -24.62 14.97 11.47
C GLU A 368 -24.31 13.59 12.03
N ALA A 369 -25.18 12.61 11.78
CA ALA A 369 -24.96 11.22 12.14
C ALA A 369 -24.02 10.47 11.18
N THR A 370 -23.38 11.15 10.21
CA THR A 370 -22.44 10.56 9.23
C THR A 370 -23.03 9.42 8.38
N ARG A 371 -24.34 9.46 8.11
CA ARG A 371 -25.02 8.42 7.31
C ARG A 371 -24.87 8.60 5.81
N PHE A 372 -24.57 9.82 5.36
CA PHE A 372 -24.33 10.16 3.96
C PHE A 372 -22.84 10.02 3.57
N ILE A 373 -22.60 9.41 2.41
CA ILE A 373 -21.26 9.33 1.80
C ILE A 373 -20.88 10.67 1.19
N GLU A 374 -21.86 11.29 0.53
CA GLU A 374 -21.75 12.56 -0.16
C GLU A 374 -23.08 13.28 0.00
N PHE A 375 -23.00 14.58 0.24
CA PHE A 375 -24.16 15.47 0.22
C PHE A 375 -23.74 16.83 -0.33
N GLY A 376 -24.70 17.56 -0.87
CA GLY A 376 -24.50 18.89 -1.42
C GLY A 376 -25.81 19.67 -1.48
N GLU A 377 -25.71 20.99 -1.56
CA GLU A 377 -26.86 21.87 -1.69
C GLU A 377 -26.97 22.38 -3.13
N TYR A 378 -28.16 22.26 -3.71
CA TYR A 378 -28.47 22.76 -5.04
C TYR A 378 -29.83 23.44 -5.06
N LYS A 379 -29.85 24.73 -5.47
CA LYS A 379 -31.05 25.57 -5.50
C LYS A 379 -31.83 25.56 -4.16
N GLY A 380 -31.12 25.71 -3.05
CA GLY A 380 -31.71 25.75 -1.70
C GLY A 380 -32.20 24.40 -1.15
N ASN A 381 -31.95 23.30 -1.87
CA ASN A 381 -32.35 21.95 -1.48
C ASN A 381 -31.12 21.07 -1.32
N LEU A 382 -31.13 20.22 -0.30
CA LEU A 382 -30.07 19.26 -0.06
C LEU A 382 -30.29 18.00 -0.91
N TYR A 383 -29.19 17.41 -1.38
CA TYR A 383 -29.13 16.14 -2.10
C TYR A 383 -28.01 15.31 -1.50
N GLY A 384 -28.18 14.00 -1.39
CA GLY A 384 -27.12 13.14 -0.87
C GLY A 384 -27.29 11.67 -1.17
N THR A 385 -26.18 10.93 -1.14
CA THR A 385 -26.16 9.47 -1.32
C THR A 385 -25.89 8.80 0.02
N SER A 386 -26.85 8.02 0.51
CA SER A 386 -26.73 7.31 1.80
C SER A 386 -25.79 6.11 1.69
N SER A 387 -24.97 5.90 2.72
CA SER A 387 -24.14 4.70 2.85
C SER A 387 -24.98 3.42 2.96
N GLU A 388 -26.17 3.51 3.54
CA GLU A 388 -27.10 2.39 3.69
C GLU A 388 -27.66 1.94 2.34
N SER A 389 -28.01 2.89 1.47
CA SER A 389 -28.48 2.58 0.10
C SER A 389 -27.43 1.82 -0.70
N VAL A 390 -26.14 2.16 -0.52
CA VAL A 390 -25.04 1.44 -1.16
C VAL A 390 -24.92 0.02 -0.60
N LYS A 391 -24.95 -0.13 0.72
CA LYS A 391 -24.90 -1.46 1.38
C LYS A 391 -26.08 -2.35 0.99
N ALA A 392 -27.29 -1.79 0.86
CA ALA A 392 -28.47 -2.52 0.43
C ALA A 392 -28.33 -3.09 -0.98
N LEU A 393 -27.71 -2.35 -1.91
CA LEU A 393 -27.44 -2.85 -3.26
C LEU A 393 -26.41 -3.99 -3.27
N ILE A 394 -25.35 -3.88 -2.46
CA ILE A 394 -24.35 -4.95 -2.31
C ILE A 394 -25.00 -6.22 -1.75
N ASN A 395 -25.84 -6.09 -0.72
CA ASN A 395 -26.53 -7.21 -0.07
C ASN A 395 -27.58 -7.89 -0.96
N THR A 396 -28.04 -7.22 -2.02
CA THR A 396 -29.01 -7.77 -2.98
C THR A 396 -28.32 -8.35 -4.23
N ASN A 397 -27.01 -8.60 -4.16
CA ASN A 397 -26.19 -9.16 -5.24
C ASN A 397 -26.16 -8.30 -6.52
N HIS A 398 -26.20 -6.96 -6.39
CA HIS A 398 -26.04 -6.04 -7.52
C HIS A 398 -24.68 -5.35 -7.49
N VAL A 399 -24.14 -5.03 -8.66
CA VAL A 399 -22.98 -4.16 -8.79
C VAL A 399 -23.44 -2.70 -8.64
N CYS A 400 -23.08 -2.08 -7.53
CA CYS A 400 -23.39 -0.68 -7.25
C CYS A 400 -22.45 0.25 -8.03
N ILE A 401 -22.98 1.11 -8.90
CA ILE A 401 -22.20 2.12 -9.63
C ILE A 401 -22.41 3.49 -8.99
N LEU A 402 -21.30 4.12 -8.60
CA LEU A 402 -21.27 5.44 -7.98
C LEU A 402 -20.51 6.42 -8.88
N SER A 403 -20.94 7.69 -8.91
CA SER A 403 -20.19 8.76 -9.58
C SER A 403 -20.12 10.00 -8.67
N PRO A 404 -19.47 9.88 -7.51
CA PRO A 404 -19.48 10.94 -6.52
C PRO A 404 -18.48 12.06 -6.86
N HIS A 405 -18.50 13.14 -6.08
CA HIS A 405 -17.38 14.09 -6.04
C HIS A 405 -16.10 13.40 -5.50
N TYR A 406 -14.92 13.83 -5.98
CA TYR A 406 -13.65 13.19 -5.63
C TYR A 406 -13.32 13.27 -4.13
N GLN A 407 -13.80 14.30 -3.43
CA GLN A 407 -13.64 14.45 -1.97
C GLN A 407 -14.36 13.33 -1.18
N ALA A 408 -15.41 12.72 -1.75
CA ALA A 408 -16.14 11.63 -1.09
C ALA A 408 -15.34 10.31 -1.03
N LEU A 409 -14.19 10.22 -1.71
CA LEU A 409 -13.33 9.03 -1.69
C LEU A 409 -12.92 8.61 -0.27
N LYS A 410 -12.71 9.58 0.62
CA LYS A 410 -12.35 9.33 2.03
C LYS A 410 -13.43 8.56 2.78
N MET A 411 -14.70 8.90 2.51
CA MET A 411 -15.85 8.23 3.13
C MET A 411 -16.16 6.88 2.48
N LEU A 412 -15.73 6.67 1.22
CA LEU A 412 -15.95 5.44 0.47
C LEU A 412 -14.91 4.35 0.72
N ARG A 413 -13.65 4.72 1.00
CA ARG A 413 -12.53 3.79 1.22
C ARG A 413 -12.59 3.12 2.60
N ILE A 414 -13.65 2.35 2.83
CA ILE A 414 -13.88 1.62 4.08
C ILE A 414 -13.92 0.09 3.86
N PRO A 415 -13.50 -0.71 4.87
CA PRO A 415 -13.46 -2.17 4.79
C PRO A 415 -14.79 -2.84 4.43
N THR A 416 -15.92 -2.19 4.69
CA THR A 416 -17.26 -2.75 4.43
C THR A 416 -17.69 -2.63 2.98
N LEU A 417 -17.30 -1.54 2.29
CA LEU A 417 -17.69 -1.28 0.91
C LEU A 417 -16.67 -1.87 -0.08
N LYS A 418 -15.38 -1.84 0.26
CA LYS A 418 -14.28 -2.30 -0.60
C LYS A 418 -14.43 -1.77 -2.04
N PRO A 419 -14.61 -0.46 -2.25
CA PRO A 419 -14.87 0.09 -3.57
C PRO A 419 -13.74 -0.24 -4.54
N TYR A 420 -14.06 -0.28 -5.83
CA TYR A 420 -13.08 -0.27 -6.92
C TYR A 420 -13.14 1.09 -7.61
N ILE A 421 -12.07 1.87 -7.49
CA ILE A 421 -12.06 3.29 -7.86
C ILE A 421 -11.43 3.44 -9.24
N ILE A 422 -12.23 3.91 -10.20
CA ILE A 422 -11.81 4.13 -11.58
C ILE A 422 -11.78 5.64 -11.83
N TYR A 423 -10.61 6.16 -12.16
CA TYR A 423 -10.43 7.55 -12.55
C TYR A 423 -10.63 7.72 -14.05
N ILE A 424 -11.62 8.54 -14.42
CA ILE A 424 -11.89 8.93 -15.79
C ILE A 424 -11.11 10.22 -16.08
N LYS A 425 -9.99 10.06 -16.76
CA LYS A 425 -9.05 11.12 -17.12
C LYS A 425 -9.49 11.78 -18.45
N PRO A 426 -9.50 13.12 -18.55
CA PRO A 426 -9.69 13.77 -19.84
C PRO A 426 -8.46 13.55 -20.75
N PRO A 427 -8.64 13.45 -22.06
CA PRO A 427 -7.55 13.53 -23.03
C PRO A 427 -6.91 14.93 -23.03
N PRO A 428 -5.79 15.13 -23.75
CA PRO A 428 -5.21 16.47 -23.96
C PRO A 428 -6.24 17.48 -24.47
N LEU A 429 -6.04 18.76 -24.15
CA LEU A 429 -7.01 19.84 -24.41
C LEU A 429 -7.54 19.86 -25.85
N GLU A 430 -6.65 19.72 -26.84
CA GLU A 430 -7.02 19.75 -28.26
C GLU A 430 -7.97 18.61 -28.64
N ALA A 431 -7.59 17.37 -28.30
CA ALA A 431 -8.42 16.19 -28.52
C ALA A 431 -9.75 16.30 -27.77
N LEU A 432 -9.74 16.85 -26.56
CA LEU A 432 -10.94 17.07 -25.75
C LEU A 432 -11.93 18.01 -26.44
N LYS A 433 -11.45 19.11 -27.00
CA LYS A 433 -12.27 20.08 -27.75
C LYS A 433 -12.84 19.44 -29.00
N GLU A 434 -12.00 18.78 -29.78
CA GLU A 434 -12.40 18.14 -31.04
C GLU A 434 -13.50 17.10 -30.82
N THR A 435 -13.29 16.13 -29.92
CA THR A 435 -14.26 15.05 -29.69
C THR A 435 -15.58 15.57 -29.14
N ARG A 436 -15.55 16.53 -28.19
CA ARG A 436 -16.79 17.08 -27.60
C ARG A 436 -17.58 17.94 -28.56
N ASN A 437 -16.90 18.71 -29.41
CA ASN A 437 -17.56 19.52 -30.43
C ASN A 437 -18.16 18.64 -31.54
N ALA A 438 -17.42 17.63 -32.00
CA ALA A 438 -17.90 16.67 -33.00
C ALA A 438 -19.14 15.89 -32.52
N LEU A 439 -19.19 15.51 -31.24
CA LEU A 439 -20.31 14.78 -30.65
C LEU A 439 -21.46 15.69 -30.17
N HIS A 440 -21.38 17.01 -30.40
CA HIS A 440 -22.31 18.01 -29.85
C HIS A 440 -22.59 17.79 -28.36
N ALA A 441 -21.55 17.46 -27.60
CA ALA A 441 -21.65 17.16 -26.18
C ALA A 441 -22.14 18.41 -25.43
N ARG A 442 -23.16 18.21 -24.58
CA ARG A 442 -23.79 19.31 -23.85
C ARG A 442 -23.06 19.56 -22.53
N SER A 443 -22.84 20.83 -22.21
CA SER A 443 -22.15 21.23 -20.98
C SER A 443 -22.96 20.78 -19.76
N THR A 444 -22.32 20.02 -18.88
CA THR A 444 -22.88 19.61 -17.59
C THR A 444 -22.90 20.74 -16.55
N PHE A 445 -22.26 21.87 -16.85
CA PHE A 445 -22.27 23.06 -16.01
C PHE A 445 -23.50 23.94 -16.29
N ASP A 446 -24.14 23.77 -17.45
CA ASP A 446 -25.40 24.42 -17.77
C ASP A 446 -26.58 23.69 -17.09
N VAL A 447 -27.41 24.46 -16.38
CA VAL A 447 -28.57 23.98 -15.61
C VAL A 447 -29.54 23.18 -16.47
N ASN A 448 -29.65 23.52 -17.76
CA ASN A 448 -30.57 22.88 -18.70
C ASN A 448 -29.89 21.90 -19.66
N ASN A 449 -28.56 21.69 -19.56
CA ASN A 449 -27.76 20.97 -20.55
C ASN A 449 -28.18 21.36 -21.98
N SER A 450 -28.20 22.66 -22.28
CA SER A 450 -28.77 23.18 -23.52
C SER A 450 -27.71 23.69 -24.50
N ARG A 451 -26.55 24.11 -23.98
CA ARG A 451 -25.39 24.56 -24.76
C ARG A 451 -24.24 23.56 -24.76
N GLY A 452 -23.35 23.71 -25.75
CA GLY A 452 -22.03 23.05 -25.76
C GLY A 452 -21.07 23.66 -24.73
N PHE A 453 -19.89 23.05 -24.60
CA PHE A 453 -18.82 23.51 -23.71
C PHE A 453 -18.15 24.79 -24.26
N THR A 454 -17.76 25.73 -23.38
CA THR A 454 -16.88 26.86 -23.75
C THR A 454 -15.41 26.51 -23.58
N ASP A 455 -14.52 27.30 -24.19
CA ASP A 455 -13.07 27.11 -24.08
C ASP A 455 -12.59 27.19 -22.61
N GLU A 456 -13.17 28.08 -21.80
CA GLU A 456 -12.86 28.19 -20.37
C GLU A 456 -13.27 26.93 -19.60
N GLU A 457 -14.42 26.33 -19.94
CA GLU A 457 -14.87 25.09 -19.32
C GLU A 457 -13.95 23.91 -19.69
N PHE A 458 -13.41 23.87 -20.91
CA PHE A 458 -12.41 22.88 -21.28
C PHE A 458 -11.13 23.02 -20.44
N ASP A 459 -10.64 24.25 -20.26
CA ASP A 459 -9.48 24.52 -19.41
C ASP A 459 -9.75 24.15 -17.94
N ASP A 460 -10.93 24.46 -17.43
CA ASP A 460 -11.33 24.10 -16.06
C ASP A 460 -11.39 22.59 -15.86
N ILE A 461 -11.81 21.83 -16.87
CA ILE A 461 -11.79 20.36 -16.85
C ILE A 461 -10.36 19.84 -16.73
N ILE A 462 -9.42 20.38 -17.51
CA ILE A 462 -8.01 19.97 -17.47
C ILE A 462 -7.38 20.35 -16.13
N LYS A 463 -7.60 21.58 -15.64
CA LYS A 463 -7.10 22.04 -14.34
C LYS A 463 -7.65 21.20 -13.19
N ALA A 464 -8.94 20.90 -13.21
CA ALA A 464 -9.58 20.04 -12.21
C ALA A 464 -9.03 18.62 -12.27
N ALA A 465 -8.82 18.06 -13.46
CA ALA A 465 -8.23 16.73 -13.63
C ALA A 465 -6.80 16.64 -13.10
N ALA A 466 -5.95 17.63 -13.42
CA ALA A 466 -4.59 17.70 -12.88
C ALA A 466 -4.59 17.78 -11.35
N ARG A 467 -5.50 18.55 -10.77
CA ARG A 467 -5.67 18.65 -9.31
C ARG A 467 -6.10 17.32 -8.68
N ILE A 468 -7.07 16.64 -9.27
CA ILE A 468 -7.58 15.34 -8.79
C ILE A 468 -6.47 14.28 -8.86
N GLU A 469 -5.70 14.24 -9.94
CA GLU A 469 -4.59 13.31 -10.12
C GLU A 469 -3.46 13.57 -9.12
N PHE A 470 -3.18 14.84 -8.82
CA PHE A 470 -2.19 15.23 -7.81
C PHE A 470 -2.62 14.83 -6.39
N LEU A 471 -3.84 15.19 -5.96
CA LEU A 471 -4.31 14.96 -4.59
C LEU A 471 -4.69 13.49 -4.33
N TYR A 472 -5.43 12.88 -5.25
CA TYR A 472 -6.07 11.58 -5.02
C TYR A 472 -5.55 10.47 -5.93
N GLY A 473 -4.53 10.73 -6.76
CA GLY A 473 -3.99 9.75 -7.70
C GLY A 473 -3.55 8.43 -7.07
N HIS A 474 -3.18 8.44 -5.80
CA HIS A 474 -2.78 7.25 -5.04
C HIS A 474 -3.98 6.37 -4.60
N PHE A 475 -5.21 6.87 -4.71
CA PHE A 475 -6.42 6.13 -4.38
C PHE A 475 -7.07 5.40 -5.54
N PHE A 476 -6.62 5.63 -6.78
CA PHE A 476 -7.22 5.03 -7.96
C PHE A 476 -6.72 3.59 -8.13
N ASP A 477 -7.64 2.68 -8.47
CA ASP A 477 -7.30 1.29 -8.84
C ASP A 477 -7.08 1.17 -10.36
N ASP A 478 -7.75 2.00 -11.15
CA ASP A 478 -7.63 2.02 -12.61
C ASP A 478 -7.79 3.44 -13.18
N VAL A 479 -7.21 3.71 -14.35
CA VAL A 479 -7.26 5.00 -15.04
C VAL A 479 -7.70 4.80 -16.48
N ILE A 480 -8.82 5.42 -16.86
CA ILE A 480 -9.39 5.37 -18.21
C ILE A 480 -9.33 6.76 -18.82
N VAL A 481 -8.65 6.89 -19.97
CA VAL A 481 -8.62 8.14 -20.74
C VAL A 481 -9.84 8.20 -21.65
N ASN A 482 -10.73 9.17 -21.41
CA ASN A 482 -11.97 9.32 -22.16
C ASN A 482 -11.79 10.22 -23.39
N GLU A 483 -11.01 9.74 -24.36
CA GLU A 483 -10.88 10.36 -25.69
C GLU A 483 -12.07 9.98 -26.57
N ASP A 484 -12.19 8.69 -26.92
CA ASP A 484 -13.38 8.12 -27.55
C ASP A 484 -14.25 7.42 -26.50
N LEU A 485 -15.52 7.83 -26.44
CA LEU A 485 -16.51 7.27 -25.52
C LEU A 485 -16.74 5.77 -25.71
N ALA A 486 -16.66 5.24 -26.93
CA ALA A 486 -16.83 3.81 -27.21
C ALA A 486 -15.63 2.98 -26.70
N VAL A 487 -14.41 3.49 -26.90
CA VAL A 487 -13.17 2.87 -26.41
C VAL A 487 -13.13 2.91 -24.88
N ALA A 488 -13.39 4.07 -24.30
CA ALA A 488 -13.46 4.24 -22.83
C ALA A 488 -14.55 3.35 -22.21
N PHE A 489 -15.69 3.18 -22.88
CA PHE A 489 -16.75 2.27 -22.43
C PHE A 489 -16.29 0.80 -22.46
N THR A 490 -15.58 0.38 -23.52
CA THR A 490 -15.03 -0.98 -23.62
C THR A 490 -14.02 -1.24 -22.51
N GLN A 491 -13.14 -0.27 -22.22
CA GLN A 491 -12.19 -0.34 -21.10
C GLN A 491 -12.92 -0.42 -19.75
N LEU A 492 -14.00 0.34 -19.56
CA LEU A 492 -14.81 0.29 -18.34
C LEU A 492 -15.46 -1.07 -18.12
N VAL A 493 -16.00 -1.70 -19.18
CA VAL A 493 -16.56 -3.05 -19.12
C VAL A 493 -15.46 -4.07 -18.79
N ALA A 494 -14.27 -3.94 -19.39
CA ALA A 494 -13.13 -4.80 -19.09
C ALA A 494 -12.70 -4.66 -17.61
N ALA A 495 -12.64 -3.44 -17.07
CA ALA A 495 -12.33 -3.19 -15.67
C ALA A 495 -13.39 -3.80 -14.73
N ALA A 496 -14.68 -3.64 -15.05
CA ALA A 496 -15.77 -4.25 -14.28
C ALA A 496 -15.66 -5.79 -14.26
N ASN A 497 -15.35 -6.41 -15.39
CA ASN A 497 -15.14 -7.86 -15.47
C ASN A 497 -13.89 -8.29 -14.68
N ARG A 498 -12.79 -7.55 -14.76
CA ARG A 498 -11.55 -7.84 -14.03
C ARG A 498 -11.78 -7.94 -12.53
N VAL A 499 -12.58 -7.03 -11.97
CA VAL A 499 -12.94 -7.01 -10.54
C VAL A 499 -13.67 -8.28 -10.10
N GLU A 500 -14.35 -8.96 -11.02
CA GLU A 500 -15.12 -10.18 -10.76
C GLU A 500 -14.35 -11.46 -11.05
N THR A 501 -13.38 -11.43 -11.97
CA THR A 501 -12.66 -12.62 -12.42
C THR A 501 -11.29 -12.77 -11.76
N GLU A 502 -10.61 -11.66 -11.46
CA GLU A 502 -9.21 -11.66 -11.04
C GLU A 502 -9.05 -11.15 -9.60
N PRO A 503 -8.06 -11.69 -8.85
CA PRO A 503 -7.72 -11.16 -7.54
C PRO A 503 -7.10 -9.76 -7.68
N THR A 504 -7.65 -8.79 -6.94
CA THR A 504 -7.15 -7.41 -6.93
C THR A 504 -6.46 -7.07 -5.63
N TRP A 505 -5.44 -6.21 -5.68
CA TRP A 505 -4.80 -5.67 -4.50
C TRP A 505 -5.68 -4.61 -3.84
N VAL A 506 -5.96 -4.79 -2.55
CA VAL A 506 -6.72 -3.84 -1.72
C VAL A 506 -5.95 -3.54 -0.44
N PRO A 507 -6.27 -2.46 0.29
CA PRO A 507 -5.66 -2.19 1.59
C PRO A 507 -5.79 -3.41 2.52
N ALA A 508 -4.70 -3.78 3.18
CA ALA A 508 -4.65 -4.99 4.01
C ALA A 508 -5.69 -4.97 5.13
N SER A 509 -5.99 -3.79 5.67
CA SER A 509 -7.05 -3.56 6.67
C SER A 509 -8.46 -3.94 6.20
N TRP A 510 -8.69 -4.19 4.91
CA TRP A 510 -9.97 -4.63 4.38
C TRP A 510 -10.15 -6.16 4.40
N VAL A 511 -9.05 -6.90 4.56
CA VAL A 511 -9.01 -8.37 4.46
C VAL A 511 -8.62 -9.03 5.80
N GLN A 512 -8.07 -8.24 6.74
CA GLN A 512 -7.69 -8.69 8.09
C GLN A 512 -8.90 -8.99 8.98
#